data_AF-A0A5J9WDY0-F1
#
_entry.id   AF-A0A5J9WDY0-F1
#
_cell.length_a   1.000
_cell.length_b   1.000
_cell.length_c   1.000
_cell.angle_alpha   90.00
_cell.angle_beta   90.00
_cell.angle_gamma   90.00
#
_symmetry.space_group_name_H-M   'P 1'
#
loop_
_entity.id
_entity.type
_entity.pdbx_description
1 polymer ?
#
loop_
_entity_poly.entity_id
_entity_poly.type
_entity_poly.pdbx_seq_one_letter_code
_entity_poly.pdbx_strand_id
1 'polypeptide(L)'
;MEVEGGSSSSSGTVSSTCTPAGSPSYSDSGRGFHLPSIFSTLELDVGERAKKLRHMKLLVEEFSNANFLERWLSELDVGWLLHLPDGDASARRLFMSRQLQHLVRSWITALRRVEESVFEYLDGLAREDDSFSTSLQPDAAEFAGFVEATLLKMLPFVDAVVALNIIHPGSTEGVEAVEKLQALIDVRDALSTASESLQFCPHSSLSHVETARMIGEMSDLLSSNLSKLDNIIWDTTDQIRTGIMASSEEAEDVPRGSPGIHKVTQSGISYIKLLDSKHLLMSRIAYEAAQRRSYVPDIQSIGPLDSLIMEAFSGLEDKLQLHPMFRMEFPMAILNRKIDDYIQSYLQASWGPVVSCLYYDPRPFRLGRYSPLPLFEFEFHKIYNAQRLWKVPDPALRTRLRNAIIKKLTSGFRKFFDGHKSVTTPRITPQRLEEMLQDLFEG
;
A
#
# COMPACT_ATOMS: atom_id res chain seq x y z
N MET A 1 -41.83 -36.30 67.71
CA MET A 1 -40.50 -35.66 67.64
C MET A 1 -40.65 -34.52 66.65
N GLU A 2 -41.21 -33.37 67.01
CA GLU A 2 -40.80 -32.43 68.09
C GLU A 2 -39.28 -32.18 68.07
N VAL A 3 -38.74 -30.96 68.06
CA VAL A 3 -39.28 -29.59 68.15
C VAL A 3 -38.16 -28.65 67.66
N GLU A 4 -38.59 -27.58 66.99
CA GLU A 4 -38.08 -26.19 66.89
C GLU A 4 -36.60 -25.80 67.07
N GLY A 5 -36.25 -24.73 66.35
CA GLY A 5 -35.21 -23.80 66.76
C GLY A 5 -34.86 -22.77 65.69
N GLY A 6 -35.80 -21.90 65.29
CA GLY A 6 -35.49 -20.72 64.48
C GLY A 6 -34.80 -19.64 65.31
N SER A 7 -33.99 -18.79 64.67
CA SER A 7 -34.04 -17.33 64.85
C SER A 7 -33.09 -16.59 63.90
N SER A 8 -33.55 -15.40 63.57
CA SER A 8 -33.16 -14.47 62.52
C SER A 8 -32.00 -13.51 62.86
N SER A 9 -31.47 -12.92 61.78
CA SER A 9 -31.13 -11.49 61.59
C SER A 9 -29.71 -10.95 61.81
N SER A 10 -29.27 -10.33 60.70
CA SER A 10 -28.67 -8.99 60.54
C SER A 10 -27.16 -8.74 60.67
N SER A 11 -26.67 -8.17 59.55
CA SER A 11 -25.73 -7.05 59.41
C SER A 11 -24.26 -7.18 59.85
N GLY A 12 -23.37 -6.88 58.90
CA GLY A 12 -21.97 -6.57 59.17
C GLY A 12 -21.13 -6.36 57.91
N THR A 13 -21.15 -5.16 57.35
CA THR A 13 -20.16 -4.67 56.39
C THR A 13 -18.81 -4.46 57.08
N VAL A 14 -17.73 -5.06 56.60
CA VAL A 14 -16.41 -4.40 56.56
C VAL A 14 -15.48 -5.02 55.51
N SER A 15 -14.83 -4.12 54.77
CA SER A 15 -13.87 -4.30 53.68
C SER A 15 -12.67 -5.18 54.02
N SER A 16 -12.12 -5.83 52.98
CA SER A 16 -10.68 -6.01 52.84
C SER A 16 -10.28 -6.00 51.38
N THR A 17 -9.45 -5.02 51.05
CA THR A 17 -8.87 -4.67 49.76
C THR A 17 -7.71 -5.59 49.42
N CYS A 18 -7.62 -6.08 48.18
CA CYS A 18 -6.35 -6.42 47.53
C CYS A 18 -6.48 -6.30 46.01
N THR A 19 -5.80 -5.29 45.46
CA THR A 19 -5.60 -4.99 44.04
C THR A 19 -4.61 -5.94 43.38
N PRO A 20 -4.78 -6.27 42.09
CA PRO A 20 -3.67 -6.60 41.21
C PRO A 20 -3.40 -5.47 40.23
N ALA A 21 -2.12 -5.21 40.04
CA ALA A 21 -1.53 -4.07 39.36
C ALA A 21 -1.64 -4.13 37.82
N GLY A 22 -1.89 -2.94 37.25
CA GLY A 22 -1.26 -2.39 36.04
C GLY A 22 -0.90 -3.33 34.90
N SER A 23 -1.77 -3.38 33.89
CA SER A 23 -1.35 -3.67 32.52
C SER A 23 -0.80 -2.38 31.87
N PRO A 24 0.33 -2.42 31.15
CA PRO A 24 0.91 -1.23 30.55
C PRO A 24 0.10 -0.80 29.31
N SER A 25 -0.30 0.48 29.27
CA SER A 25 -0.82 1.14 28.08
C SER A 25 0.17 1.00 26.93
N TYR A 26 -0.20 0.22 25.91
CA TYR A 26 0.40 0.34 24.60
C TYR A 26 0.09 1.74 24.07
N SER A 27 1.16 2.46 23.76
CA SER A 27 1.13 3.80 23.22
C SER A 27 0.36 3.82 21.90
N ASP A 28 -0.67 4.64 21.91
CA ASP A 28 -1.39 5.17 20.78
C ASP A 28 -0.40 5.71 19.74
N SER A 29 -0.28 4.99 18.63
CA SER A 29 0.37 5.45 17.40
C SER A 29 -0.44 4.94 16.21
N GLY A 30 -1.75 5.16 16.29
CA GLY A 30 -2.59 5.29 15.13
C GLY A 30 -3.03 6.75 15.06
N ARG A 31 -2.34 7.58 14.26
CA ARG A 31 -2.98 8.80 13.77
C ARG A 31 -4.12 8.35 12.86
N GLY A 32 -5.24 7.96 13.46
CA GLY A 32 -6.52 8.02 12.81
C GLY A 32 -6.69 9.47 12.38
N PHE A 33 -6.84 9.67 11.08
CA PHE A 33 -7.43 10.90 10.59
C PHE A 33 -8.82 10.96 11.23
N HIS A 34 -8.94 11.69 12.32
CA HIS A 34 -10.24 12.16 12.79
C HIS A 34 -10.81 12.97 11.63
N LEU A 35 -11.79 12.38 10.92
CA LEU A 35 -12.72 13.17 10.15
C LEU A 35 -13.25 14.26 11.08
N PRO A 36 -13.23 15.54 10.68
CA PRO A 36 -14.15 16.49 11.27
C PRO A 36 -15.52 15.84 11.21
N SER A 37 -16.20 15.75 12.35
CA SER A 37 -17.60 15.35 12.41
C SER A 37 -18.32 16.02 11.25
N ILE A 38 -19.05 15.25 10.45
CA ILE A 38 -19.84 15.73 9.30
C ILE A 38 -20.88 16.79 9.74
N PHE A 39 -21.09 16.96 11.05
CA PHE A 39 -21.91 17.99 11.68
C PHE A 39 -21.13 19.15 12.32
N SER A 40 -19.81 19.14 12.23
CA SER A 40 -18.97 20.31 12.51
C SER A 40 -18.80 21.10 11.23
N THR A 41 -19.92 21.62 10.71
CA THR A 41 -19.90 22.90 10.00
C THR A 41 -19.24 23.85 11.00
N LEU A 42 -17.92 24.11 10.84
CA LEU A 42 -17.35 25.36 11.31
C LEU A 42 -18.37 26.39 10.87
N GLU A 43 -19.05 27.05 11.80
CA GLU A 43 -19.97 28.14 11.49
C GLU A 43 -19.17 29.10 10.64
N LEU A 44 -19.32 28.98 9.31
CA LEU A 44 -18.61 29.83 8.37
C LEU A 44 -19.08 31.22 8.70
N ASP A 45 -18.13 32.12 8.95
CA ASP A 45 -18.42 33.53 9.13
C ASP A 45 -19.38 33.97 8.00
N VAL A 46 -20.41 34.72 8.37
CA VAL A 46 -21.50 35.12 7.45
C VAL A 46 -20.93 35.78 6.20
N GLY A 47 -19.82 36.52 6.35
CA GLY A 47 -19.10 37.15 5.25
C GLY A 47 -18.44 36.16 4.29
N GLU A 48 -17.84 35.08 4.79
CA GLU A 48 -17.18 34.06 3.97
C GLU A 48 -18.20 33.21 3.20
N ARG A 49 -19.29 32.83 3.86
CA ARG A 49 -20.44 32.17 3.23
C ARG A 49 -21.01 32.99 2.08
N ALA A 50 -21.24 34.29 2.31
CA ALA A 50 -21.77 35.20 1.30
C ALA A 50 -20.81 35.43 0.12
N LYS A 51 -19.49 35.29 0.31
CA LYS A 51 -18.53 35.31 -0.81
C LYS A 51 -18.63 34.03 -1.64
N LYS A 52 -18.72 32.87 -0.99
CA LYS A 52 -18.83 31.59 -1.68
C LYS A 52 -20.12 31.48 -2.48
N LEU A 53 -21.27 31.81 -1.90
CA LEU A 53 -22.55 31.86 -2.62
C LEU A 53 -22.52 32.84 -3.80
N ARG A 54 -21.87 34.02 -3.65
CA ARG A 54 -21.65 34.95 -4.77
C ARG A 54 -20.82 34.34 -5.87
N HIS A 55 -19.72 33.71 -5.50
CA HIS A 55 -18.85 33.05 -6.46
C HIS A 55 -19.63 31.98 -7.22
N MET A 56 -20.37 31.11 -6.52
CA MET A 56 -21.22 30.09 -7.16
C MET A 56 -22.30 30.68 -8.06
N LYS A 57 -22.97 31.76 -7.63
CA LYS A 57 -23.96 32.45 -8.46
C LYS A 57 -23.33 32.96 -9.76
N LEU A 58 -22.16 33.60 -9.68
CA LEU A 58 -21.42 34.05 -10.86
C LEU A 58 -21.01 32.87 -11.76
N LEU A 59 -20.58 31.76 -11.16
CA LEU A 59 -20.24 30.53 -11.90
C LEU A 59 -21.47 29.98 -12.65
N VAL A 60 -22.65 29.94 -12.02
CA VAL A 60 -23.88 29.44 -12.66
C VAL A 60 -24.41 30.41 -13.72
N GLU A 61 -24.36 31.72 -13.49
CA GLU A 61 -24.76 32.72 -14.49
C GLU A 61 -23.82 32.67 -15.71
N GLU A 62 -22.52 32.50 -15.49
CA GLU A 62 -21.52 32.32 -16.57
C GLU A 62 -21.62 30.96 -17.26
N PHE A 63 -22.18 29.93 -16.62
CA PHE A 63 -22.39 28.59 -17.21
C PHE A 63 -23.28 28.62 -18.46
N SER A 64 -24.11 29.66 -18.61
CA SER A 64 -24.85 29.91 -19.86
C SER A 64 -23.96 30.20 -21.07
N ASN A 65 -22.64 30.41 -20.90
CA ASN A 65 -21.67 30.65 -21.96
C ASN A 65 -20.78 29.42 -22.26
N ALA A 66 -20.52 29.17 -23.54
CA ALA A 66 -19.90 27.93 -24.05
C ALA A 66 -18.49 27.57 -23.53
N ASN A 67 -17.69 28.53 -23.04
CA ASN A 67 -16.29 28.29 -22.61
C ASN A 67 -16.11 28.15 -21.09
N PHE A 68 -17.21 28.17 -20.33
CA PHE A 68 -17.15 28.30 -18.89
C PHE A 68 -16.69 27.02 -18.16
N LEU A 69 -17.17 25.85 -18.58
CA LEU A 69 -16.79 24.57 -17.97
C LEU A 69 -15.27 24.32 -18.01
N GLU A 70 -14.57 24.81 -19.03
CA GLU A 70 -13.11 24.67 -19.13
C GLU A 70 -12.37 25.48 -18.07
N ARG A 71 -12.82 26.71 -17.82
CA ARG A 71 -12.30 27.54 -16.75
C ARG A 71 -12.59 26.93 -15.38
N TRP A 72 -13.83 26.51 -15.15
CA TRP A 72 -14.23 25.88 -13.89
C TRP A 72 -13.44 24.60 -13.59
N LEU A 73 -13.31 23.70 -14.57
CA LEU A 73 -12.51 22.49 -14.40
C LEU A 73 -11.02 22.82 -14.19
N SER A 74 -10.51 23.88 -14.78
CA SER A 74 -9.14 24.36 -14.52
C SER A 74 -8.98 24.92 -13.09
N GLU A 75 -9.98 25.64 -12.57
CA GLU A 75 -10.01 26.11 -11.17
C GLU A 75 -10.06 24.94 -10.17
N LEU A 76 -10.70 23.83 -10.56
CA LEU A 76 -10.70 22.57 -9.82
C LEU A 76 -9.42 21.73 -9.96
N ASP A 77 -8.42 22.19 -10.73
CA ASP A 77 -7.19 21.46 -11.06
C ASP A 77 -7.43 20.17 -11.87
N VAL A 78 -8.55 20.11 -12.60
CA VAL A 78 -8.97 18.97 -13.45
C VAL A 78 -9.24 19.38 -14.90
N GLY A 79 -8.70 20.51 -15.36
CA GLY A 79 -8.78 20.95 -16.76
C GLY A 79 -8.20 19.92 -17.74
N TRP A 80 -7.28 19.07 -17.28
CA TRP A 80 -6.74 17.95 -18.05
C TRP A 80 -7.80 16.95 -18.53
N LEU A 81 -8.97 16.87 -17.88
CA LEU A 81 -10.09 16.01 -18.30
C LEU A 81 -10.58 16.35 -19.71
N LEU A 82 -10.54 17.62 -20.10
CA LEU A 82 -10.97 18.10 -21.41
C LEU A 82 -9.99 17.75 -22.52
N HIS A 83 -8.75 17.45 -22.16
CA HIS A 83 -7.68 17.11 -23.08
C HIS A 83 -7.30 15.63 -23.01
N LEU A 84 -8.17 14.78 -22.43
CA LEU A 84 -7.96 13.34 -22.50
C LEU A 84 -7.84 12.93 -23.98
N PRO A 85 -6.73 12.28 -24.41
CA PRO A 85 -6.50 12.00 -25.82
C PRO A 85 -7.66 11.19 -26.41
N ASP A 86 -8.41 11.77 -27.34
CA ASP A 86 -9.67 11.17 -27.85
C ASP A 86 -9.44 10.12 -28.95
N GLY A 87 -8.24 10.08 -29.55
CA GLY A 87 -7.97 9.31 -30.77
C GLY A 87 -7.06 8.09 -30.66
N ASP A 88 -6.29 7.92 -29.58
CA ASP A 88 -5.42 6.75 -29.40
C ASP A 88 -5.47 6.22 -27.97
N ALA A 89 -6.15 5.07 -27.82
CA ALA A 89 -6.23 4.34 -26.56
C ALA A 89 -4.83 4.02 -25.99
N SER A 90 -3.79 3.95 -26.82
CA SER A 90 -2.40 3.69 -26.42
C SER A 90 -1.77 4.94 -25.79
N ALA A 91 -1.88 6.10 -26.42
CA ALA A 91 -1.42 7.37 -25.87
C ALA A 91 -2.12 7.73 -24.56
N ARG A 92 -3.45 7.53 -24.48
CA ARG A 92 -4.23 7.73 -23.25
C ARG A 92 -3.75 6.82 -22.12
N ARG A 93 -3.50 5.53 -22.42
CA ARG A 93 -2.97 4.56 -21.45
C ARG A 93 -1.57 4.95 -20.93
N LEU A 94 -0.65 5.33 -21.82
CA LEU A 94 0.71 5.74 -21.44
C LEU A 94 0.75 7.02 -20.60
N PHE A 95 -0.12 7.98 -20.92
CA PHE A 95 -0.27 9.19 -20.12
C PHE A 95 -0.77 8.87 -18.71
N MET A 96 -1.84 8.07 -18.62
CA MET A 96 -2.44 7.71 -17.33
C MET A 96 -1.54 6.82 -16.50
N SER A 97 -0.85 5.82 -17.07
CA SER A 97 -0.01 4.91 -16.28
C SER A 97 1.12 5.64 -15.55
N ARG A 98 1.73 6.65 -16.17
CA ARG A 98 2.82 7.43 -15.58
C ARG A 98 2.40 8.40 -14.48
N GLN A 99 1.13 8.83 -14.48
CA GLN A 99 0.63 9.86 -13.56
C GLN A 99 -0.62 9.42 -12.80
N LEU A 100 -0.93 8.12 -12.78
CA LEU A 100 -2.22 7.60 -12.33
C LEU A 100 -2.59 8.14 -10.94
N GLN A 101 -1.67 8.02 -9.97
CA GLN A 101 -1.89 8.46 -8.60
C GLN A 101 -2.08 9.98 -8.49
N HIS A 102 -1.36 10.77 -9.30
CA HIS A 102 -1.53 12.21 -9.35
C HIS A 102 -2.90 12.58 -9.91
N LEU A 103 -3.30 11.97 -11.04
CA LEU A 103 -4.58 12.22 -11.70
C LEU A 103 -5.75 11.82 -10.80
N VAL A 104 -5.67 10.66 -10.15
CA VAL A 104 -6.67 10.20 -9.17
C VAL A 104 -6.78 11.19 -8.01
N ARG A 105 -5.65 11.61 -7.43
CA ARG A 105 -5.66 12.57 -6.31
C ARG A 105 -6.25 13.93 -6.70
N SER A 106 -5.88 14.46 -7.87
CA SER A 106 -6.44 15.70 -8.43
C SER A 106 -7.96 15.55 -8.63
N TRP A 107 -8.39 14.45 -9.24
CA TRP A 107 -9.81 14.15 -9.48
C TRP A 107 -10.63 14.01 -8.19
N ILE A 108 -10.14 13.28 -7.18
CA ILE A 108 -10.80 13.14 -5.87
C ILE A 108 -10.93 14.51 -5.19
N THR A 109 -9.90 15.35 -5.30
CA THR A 109 -9.92 16.70 -4.73
C THR A 109 -10.97 17.58 -5.42
N ALA A 110 -11.08 17.48 -6.74
CA ALA A 110 -12.12 18.18 -7.50
C ALA A 110 -13.52 17.70 -7.13
N LEU A 111 -13.73 16.38 -7.00
CA LEU A 111 -15.03 15.82 -6.63
C LEU A 111 -15.49 16.33 -5.26
N ARG A 112 -14.57 16.36 -4.29
CA ARG A 112 -14.85 16.93 -2.97
C ARG A 112 -15.24 18.41 -3.03
N ARG A 113 -14.59 19.21 -3.87
CA ARG A 113 -14.96 20.63 -4.03
C ARG A 113 -16.33 20.81 -4.65
N VAL A 114 -16.71 19.96 -5.60
CA VAL A 114 -18.07 19.94 -6.16
C VAL A 114 -19.09 19.54 -5.11
N GLU A 115 -18.77 18.55 -4.27
CA GLU A 115 -19.61 18.14 -3.14
C GLU A 115 -19.79 19.26 -2.11
N GLU A 116 -18.70 19.90 -1.67
CA GLU A 116 -18.71 21.06 -0.76
C GLU A 116 -19.56 22.20 -1.35
N SER A 117 -19.44 22.44 -2.65
CA SER A 117 -20.24 23.41 -3.40
C SER A 117 -21.74 23.09 -3.31
N VAL A 118 -22.14 21.85 -3.54
CA VAL A 118 -23.54 21.41 -3.41
C VAL A 118 -24.05 21.61 -1.99
N PHE A 119 -23.27 21.25 -0.97
CA PHE A 119 -23.67 21.46 0.43
C PHE A 119 -23.84 22.92 0.80
N GLU A 120 -22.93 23.80 0.38
CA GLU A 120 -23.02 25.23 0.65
C GLU A 120 -24.26 25.85 0.00
N TYR A 121 -24.61 25.41 -1.21
CA TYR A 121 -25.85 25.82 -1.86
C TYR A 121 -27.10 25.37 -1.07
N LEU A 122 -27.13 24.11 -0.65
CA LEU A 122 -28.27 23.55 0.11
C LEU A 122 -28.42 24.17 1.51
N ASP A 123 -27.32 24.43 2.23
CA ASP A 123 -27.35 25.13 3.53
C ASP A 123 -27.79 26.59 3.39
N GLY A 124 -27.50 27.23 2.25
CA GLY A 124 -28.05 28.54 1.91
C GLY A 124 -29.58 28.53 1.74
N LEU A 125 -30.13 27.48 1.11
CA LEU A 125 -31.58 27.33 0.91
C LEU A 125 -32.31 27.06 2.22
N ALA A 126 -31.69 26.35 3.17
CA ALA A 126 -32.34 26.00 4.45
C ALA A 126 -32.55 27.20 5.39
N ARG A 127 -31.94 28.36 5.10
CA ARG A 127 -31.88 29.54 5.99
C ARG A 127 -32.63 30.75 5.41
N GLU A 128 -33.80 30.50 4.81
CA GLU A 128 -34.69 31.48 4.17
C GLU A 128 -35.07 32.71 5.03
N ASP A 129 -34.90 32.67 6.36
CA ASP A 129 -35.17 33.80 7.27
C ASP A 129 -34.20 34.99 7.12
N ASP A 130 -33.08 34.82 6.40
CA ASP A 130 -32.10 35.88 6.16
C ASP A 130 -32.28 36.45 4.74
N SER A 131 -33.01 37.57 4.61
CA SER A 131 -33.36 38.20 3.32
C SER A 131 -32.17 38.50 2.38
N PHE A 132 -30.95 38.47 2.91
CA PHE A 132 -29.71 38.63 2.16
C PHE A 132 -29.41 37.39 1.28
N SER A 133 -29.71 36.18 1.74
CA SER A 133 -29.34 34.92 1.07
C SER A 133 -30.15 34.65 -0.21
N THR A 134 -31.43 35.01 -0.23
CA THR A 134 -32.35 34.72 -1.35
C THR A 134 -31.98 35.48 -2.63
N SER A 135 -31.42 36.69 -2.55
CA SER A 135 -31.00 37.47 -3.73
C SER A 135 -29.67 37.00 -4.34
N LEU A 136 -28.91 36.21 -3.59
CA LEU A 136 -27.52 35.85 -3.85
C LEU A 136 -27.36 34.38 -4.26
N GLN A 137 -28.43 33.59 -4.21
CA GLN A 137 -28.44 32.22 -4.73
C GLN A 137 -28.77 32.15 -6.22
N PRO A 138 -28.12 31.24 -6.96
CA PRO A 138 -28.53 30.90 -8.32
C PRO A 138 -29.87 30.15 -8.33
N ASP A 139 -30.58 30.23 -9.47
CA ASP A 139 -31.80 29.46 -9.71
C ASP A 139 -31.51 27.96 -9.54
N ALA A 140 -32.45 27.24 -8.94
CA ALA A 140 -32.27 25.83 -8.60
C ALA A 140 -32.10 24.93 -9.84
N ALA A 141 -32.78 25.25 -10.94
CA ALA A 141 -32.65 24.50 -12.18
C ALA A 141 -31.32 24.80 -12.89
N GLU A 142 -30.88 26.06 -12.88
CA GLU A 142 -29.58 26.45 -13.43
C GLU A 142 -28.42 25.83 -12.64
N PHE A 143 -28.50 25.85 -11.30
CA PHE A 143 -27.52 25.20 -10.44
C PHE A 143 -27.49 23.68 -10.65
N ALA A 144 -28.65 23.06 -10.78
CA ALA A 144 -28.73 21.63 -11.06
C ALA A 144 -28.08 21.25 -12.39
N GLY A 145 -28.39 21.99 -13.45
CA GLY A 145 -27.75 21.78 -14.76
C GLY A 145 -26.24 21.98 -14.72
N PHE A 146 -25.75 22.94 -13.93
CA PHE A 146 -24.32 23.16 -13.73
C PHE A 146 -23.61 21.99 -13.03
N VAL A 147 -24.19 21.48 -11.94
CA VAL A 147 -23.62 20.35 -11.19
C VAL A 147 -23.66 19.07 -12.03
N GLU A 148 -24.79 18.81 -12.70
CA GLU A 148 -24.94 17.66 -13.60
C GLU A 148 -23.90 17.70 -14.73
N ALA A 149 -23.75 18.85 -15.41
CA ALA A 149 -22.78 19.01 -16.48
C ALA A 149 -21.33 18.83 -15.98
N THR A 150 -21.02 19.34 -14.78
CA THR A 150 -19.70 19.15 -14.15
C THR A 150 -19.42 17.67 -13.90
N LEU A 151 -20.36 16.95 -13.28
CA LEU A 151 -20.21 15.52 -13.00
C LEU A 151 -20.11 14.69 -14.28
N LEU A 152 -20.93 14.96 -15.30
CA LEU A 152 -20.85 14.30 -16.59
C LEU A 152 -19.49 14.48 -17.28
N LYS A 153 -18.77 15.58 -17.00
CA LYS A 153 -17.39 15.78 -17.48
C LYS A 153 -16.33 15.08 -16.63
N MET A 154 -16.61 14.83 -15.36
CA MET A 154 -15.71 14.14 -14.44
C MET A 154 -15.77 12.61 -14.56
N LEU A 155 -16.94 12.04 -14.87
CA LEU A 155 -17.15 10.59 -14.92
C LEU A 155 -16.37 9.83 -16.00
N PRO A 156 -16.10 10.37 -17.20
CA PRO A 156 -15.28 9.67 -18.20
C PRO A 156 -13.90 9.26 -17.70
N PHE A 157 -13.38 9.92 -16.65
CA PHE A 157 -12.16 9.49 -15.98
C PHE A 157 -12.31 8.15 -15.26
N VAL A 158 -13.45 7.89 -14.62
CA VAL A 158 -13.74 6.60 -13.98
C VAL A 158 -13.66 5.49 -15.01
N ASP A 159 -14.28 5.69 -16.17
CA ASP A 159 -14.21 4.75 -17.30
C ASP A 159 -12.78 4.58 -17.83
N ALA A 160 -12.00 5.66 -17.87
CA ALA A 160 -10.61 5.62 -18.30
C ALA A 160 -9.71 4.82 -17.34
N VAL A 161 -9.92 4.95 -16.02
CA VAL A 161 -9.21 4.15 -14.99
C VAL A 161 -9.63 2.68 -15.08
N VAL A 162 -10.92 2.39 -15.26
CA VAL A 162 -11.43 1.02 -15.47
C VAL A 162 -10.81 0.38 -16.71
N ALA A 163 -10.78 1.11 -17.84
CA ALA A 163 -10.24 0.66 -19.11
C ALA A 163 -8.71 0.60 -19.16
N LEU A 164 -8.01 1.05 -18.11
CA LEU A 164 -6.56 1.01 -18.02
C LEU A 164 -6.10 -0.45 -17.93
N ASN A 165 -5.85 -1.06 -19.09
CA ASN A 165 -5.40 -2.44 -19.16
C ASN A 165 -3.88 -2.47 -19.00
N ILE A 166 -3.42 -2.91 -17.85
CA ILE A 166 -2.02 -3.21 -17.58
C ILE A 166 -1.86 -4.69 -17.97
N ILE A 167 -1.49 -4.98 -19.22
CA ILE A 167 -1.26 -6.36 -19.68
C ILE A 167 0.04 -6.44 -20.49
N HIS A 168 1.02 -7.18 -19.96
CA HIS A 168 1.76 -8.33 -20.49
C HIS A 168 2.66 -9.02 -19.41
N PRO A 169 2.41 -10.30 -19.08
CA PRO A 169 3.18 -11.07 -18.11
C PRO A 169 4.59 -11.34 -18.66
N GLY A 170 5.59 -10.63 -18.16
CA GLY A 170 6.98 -10.91 -18.53
C GLY A 170 8.00 -9.98 -17.89
N SER A 171 7.76 -8.67 -17.88
CA SER A 171 8.74 -7.76 -17.28
C SER A 171 8.09 -6.47 -16.82
N THR A 172 8.35 -6.09 -15.55
CA THR A 172 8.00 -4.79 -14.90
C THR A 172 6.61 -4.62 -14.26
N GLU A 173 5.62 -5.48 -14.49
CA GLU A 173 4.21 -5.09 -14.34
C GLU A 173 3.50 -5.32 -12.98
N GLY A 174 4.01 -6.19 -12.11
CA GLY A 174 3.28 -6.54 -10.89
C GLY A 174 3.07 -5.35 -9.93
N VAL A 175 3.94 -4.35 -9.97
CA VAL A 175 3.80 -3.12 -9.17
C VAL A 175 2.71 -2.23 -9.76
N GLU A 176 2.65 -2.11 -11.08
CA GLU A 176 1.67 -1.27 -11.79
C GLU A 176 0.24 -1.80 -11.60
N ALA A 177 0.04 -3.12 -11.58
CA ALA A 177 -1.27 -3.72 -11.31
C ALA A 177 -1.80 -3.38 -9.90
N VAL A 178 -0.92 -3.38 -8.89
CA VAL A 178 -1.28 -2.99 -7.51
C VAL A 178 -1.57 -1.49 -7.43
N GLU A 179 -0.83 -0.66 -8.17
CA GLU A 179 -1.10 0.79 -8.27
C GLU A 179 -2.46 1.07 -8.93
N LYS A 180 -2.85 0.29 -9.95
CA LYS A 180 -4.19 0.36 -10.54
C LYS A 180 -5.27 -0.07 -9.54
N LEU A 181 -5.06 -1.16 -8.81
CA LEU A 181 -6.02 -1.60 -7.79
C LEU A 181 -6.23 -0.52 -6.73
N GLN A 182 -5.14 0.10 -6.25
CA GLN A 182 -5.20 1.23 -5.33
C GLN A 182 -6.01 2.41 -5.92
N ALA A 183 -5.73 2.79 -7.17
CA ALA A 183 -6.44 3.86 -7.86
C ALA A 183 -7.95 3.59 -7.97
N LEU A 184 -8.33 2.36 -8.33
CA LEU A 184 -9.74 1.94 -8.39
C LEU A 184 -10.43 2.05 -7.03
N ILE A 185 -9.76 1.57 -5.97
CA ILE A 185 -10.26 1.66 -4.59
C ILE A 185 -10.44 3.12 -4.18
N ASP A 186 -9.46 3.99 -4.44
CA ASP A 186 -9.54 5.40 -4.02
C ASP A 186 -10.64 6.17 -4.77
N VAL A 187 -10.82 5.91 -6.07
CA VAL A 187 -11.93 6.48 -6.85
C VAL A 187 -13.28 5.98 -6.31
N ARG A 188 -13.38 4.67 -6.01
CA ARG A 188 -14.59 4.07 -5.42
C ARG A 188 -14.91 4.65 -4.06
N ASP A 189 -13.92 4.82 -3.18
CA ASP A 189 -14.08 5.40 -1.85
C ASP A 189 -14.56 6.86 -1.93
N ALA A 190 -13.99 7.64 -2.85
CA ALA A 190 -14.41 9.03 -3.07
C ALA A 190 -15.86 9.13 -3.58
N LEU A 191 -16.26 8.27 -4.52
CA LEU A 191 -17.64 8.19 -4.99
C LEU A 191 -18.60 7.73 -3.89
N SER A 192 -18.18 6.80 -3.03
CA SER A 192 -18.98 6.32 -1.89
C SER A 192 -19.21 7.46 -0.91
N THR A 193 -18.17 8.24 -0.60
CA THR A 193 -18.27 9.41 0.27
C THR A 193 -19.25 10.43 -0.32
N ALA A 194 -19.10 10.78 -1.60
CA ALA A 194 -20.01 11.72 -2.26
C ALA A 194 -21.47 11.21 -2.26
N SER A 195 -21.67 9.90 -2.48
CA SER A 195 -23.00 9.29 -2.44
C SER A 195 -23.62 9.30 -1.04
N GLU A 196 -22.84 9.01 0.00
CA GLU A 196 -23.29 9.04 1.40
C GLU A 196 -23.67 10.48 1.80
N SER A 197 -22.82 11.44 1.46
CA SER A 197 -23.07 12.86 1.66
C SER A 197 -24.39 13.33 1.06
N LEU A 198 -24.70 12.92 -0.18
CA LEU A 198 -25.98 13.25 -0.82
C LEU A 198 -27.18 12.58 -0.14
N GLN A 199 -27.02 11.37 0.41
CA GLN A 199 -28.09 10.69 1.15
C GLN A 199 -28.40 11.34 2.50
N PHE A 200 -27.37 11.84 3.21
CA PHE A 200 -27.51 12.45 4.52
C PHE A 200 -27.82 13.95 4.49
N CYS A 201 -28.04 14.54 3.31
CA CYS A 201 -28.50 15.91 3.17
C CYS A 201 -29.80 16.14 3.98
N PRO A 202 -29.87 17.19 4.83
CA PRO A 202 -31.04 17.44 5.66
C PRO A 202 -32.29 17.67 4.79
N HIS A 203 -33.26 16.76 4.90
CA HIS A 203 -34.51 16.81 4.14
C HIS A 203 -35.35 18.08 4.41
N SER A 204 -35.05 18.81 5.49
CA SER A 204 -35.64 20.11 5.83
C SER A 204 -35.31 21.22 4.81
N SER A 205 -34.22 21.08 4.06
CA SER A 205 -33.75 22.02 3.03
C SER A 205 -34.37 21.77 1.65
N LEU A 206 -35.22 20.74 1.53
CA LEU A 206 -35.70 20.17 0.28
C LEU A 206 -37.11 20.67 -0.08
N SER A 207 -37.41 21.95 0.19
CA SER A 207 -38.71 22.55 -0.15
C SER A 207 -38.97 22.59 -1.66
N HIS A 208 -37.91 22.50 -2.47
CA HIS A 208 -37.95 22.60 -3.93
C HIS A 208 -37.87 21.23 -4.63
N VAL A 209 -38.90 20.90 -5.42
CA VAL A 209 -39.02 19.62 -6.16
C VAL A 209 -37.85 19.39 -7.12
N GLU A 210 -37.34 20.44 -7.76
CA GLU A 210 -36.22 20.35 -8.71
C GLU A 210 -34.92 19.87 -8.02
N THR A 211 -34.65 20.36 -6.81
CA THR A 211 -33.46 20.00 -6.02
C THR A 211 -33.52 18.56 -5.54
N ALA A 212 -34.72 18.10 -5.17
CA ALA A 212 -34.96 16.70 -4.82
C ALA A 212 -34.70 15.76 -5.99
N ARG A 213 -35.19 16.13 -7.19
CA ARG A 213 -34.97 15.35 -8.42
C ARG A 213 -33.50 15.26 -8.78
N MET A 214 -32.78 16.39 -8.76
CA MET A 214 -31.35 16.46 -9.02
C MET A 214 -30.56 15.52 -8.12
N ILE A 215 -30.80 15.56 -6.80
CA ILE A 215 -30.10 14.69 -5.84
C ILE A 215 -30.39 13.21 -6.13
N GLY A 216 -31.63 12.87 -6.48
CA GLY A 216 -32.01 11.50 -6.88
C GLY A 216 -31.24 11.01 -8.11
N GLU A 217 -31.25 11.80 -9.18
CA GLU A 217 -30.55 11.47 -10.44
C GLU A 217 -29.03 11.33 -10.22
N MET A 218 -28.43 12.22 -9.42
CA MET A 218 -27.02 12.14 -9.04
C MET A 218 -26.72 10.88 -8.23
N SER A 219 -27.58 10.55 -7.25
CA SER A 219 -27.42 9.35 -6.41
C SER A 219 -27.48 8.08 -7.25
N ASP A 220 -28.42 7.98 -8.19
CA ASP A 220 -28.56 6.84 -9.10
C ASP A 220 -27.32 6.69 -10.00
N LEU A 221 -26.82 7.81 -10.53
CA LEU A 221 -25.62 7.85 -11.35
C LEU A 221 -24.37 7.41 -10.57
N LEU A 222 -24.19 7.87 -9.33
CA LEU A 222 -23.06 7.49 -8.48
C LEU A 222 -23.15 6.01 -8.08
N SER A 223 -24.35 5.54 -7.70
CA SER A 223 -24.63 4.15 -7.35
C SER A 223 -24.32 3.19 -8.50
N SER A 224 -24.69 3.56 -9.73
CA SER A 224 -24.35 2.79 -10.93
C SER A 224 -22.83 2.63 -11.08
N ASN A 225 -22.07 3.72 -10.91
CA ASN A 225 -20.61 3.69 -10.98
C ASN A 225 -19.97 2.88 -9.85
N LEU A 226 -20.49 2.97 -8.63
CA LEU A 226 -20.01 2.17 -7.48
C LEU A 226 -20.14 0.66 -7.75
N SER A 227 -21.29 0.23 -8.27
CA SER A 227 -21.51 -1.20 -8.59
C SER A 227 -20.57 -1.71 -9.67
N LYS A 228 -20.25 -0.87 -10.67
CA LYS A 228 -19.28 -1.17 -11.72
C LYS A 228 -17.87 -1.28 -11.15
N LEU A 229 -17.47 -0.34 -10.30
CA LEU A 229 -16.16 -0.34 -9.67
C LEU A 229 -15.95 -1.54 -8.75
N ASP A 230 -16.93 -1.94 -7.94
CA ASP A 230 -16.81 -3.10 -7.06
C ASP A 230 -16.50 -4.39 -7.86
N ASN A 231 -17.11 -4.58 -9.03
CA ASN A 231 -16.82 -5.72 -9.92
C ASN A 231 -15.39 -5.63 -10.50
N ILE A 232 -14.97 -4.46 -10.98
CA ILE A 232 -13.65 -4.26 -11.59
C ILE A 232 -12.53 -4.37 -10.54
N ILE A 233 -12.76 -3.90 -9.32
CA ILE A 233 -11.87 -4.07 -8.18
C ILE A 233 -11.67 -5.57 -7.94
N TRP A 234 -12.76 -6.35 -7.85
CA TRP A 234 -12.68 -7.80 -7.70
C TRP A 234 -11.88 -8.46 -8.84
N ASP A 235 -12.20 -8.15 -10.10
CA ASP A 235 -11.51 -8.75 -11.25
C ASP A 235 -10.00 -8.44 -11.24
N THR A 236 -9.63 -7.21 -10.87
CA THR A 236 -8.22 -6.79 -10.74
C THR A 236 -7.54 -7.49 -9.57
N THR A 237 -8.22 -7.64 -8.44
CA THR A 237 -7.77 -8.41 -7.27
C THR A 237 -7.49 -9.87 -7.66
N ASP A 238 -8.41 -10.52 -8.35
CA ASP A 238 -8.26 -11.91 -8.77
C ASP A 238 -7.15 -12.08 -9.82
N GLN A 239 -7.00 -11.13 -10.75
CA GLN A 239 -5.90 -11.11 -11.71
C GLN A 239 -4.52 -11.05 -11.04
N ILE A 240 -4.37 -10.20 -10.01
CA ILE A 240 -3.11 -10.10 -9.27
C ILE A 240 -2.84 -11.39 -8.49
N ARG A 241 -3.87 -11.92 -7.79
CA ARG A 241 -3.78 -13.19 -7.05
C ARG A 241 -3.34 -14.33 -7.96
N THR A 242 -4.02 -14.53 -9.09
CA THR A 242 -3.71 -15.59 -10.05
C THR A 242 -2.33 -15.39 -10.67
N GLY A 243 -1.88 -14.17 -10.94
CA GLY A 243 -0.51 -13.87 -11.37
C GLY A 243 0.56 -14.26 -10.32
N ILE A 244 0.29 -14.00 -9.03
CA ILE A 244 1.14 -14.44 -7.92
C ILE A 244 1.19 -15.96 -7.83
N MET A 245 0.14 -16.68 -8.22
CA MET A 245 0.16 -18.15 -8.24
C MET A 245 0.77 -18.74 -9.53
N ALA A 246 0.55 -18.11 -10.68
CA ALA A 246 0.84 -18.69 -12.00
C ALA A 246 2.25 -18.44 -12.55
N SER A 247 2.97 -17.39 -12.12
CA SER A 247 4.25 -17.05 -12.78
C SER A 247 5.30 -18.18 -12.62
N SER A 248 5.53 -18.93 -13.68
CA SER A 248 6.63 -19.88 -13.84
C SER A 248 7.91 -19.15 -14.23
N GLU A 249 9.06 -19.74 -13.88
CA GLU A 249 10.40 -19.23 -14.17
C GLU A 249 10.68 -19.28 -15.69
N GLU A 250 10.13 -18.35 -16.47
CA GLU A 250 10.75 -18.02 -17.74
C GLU A 250 12.00 -17.18 -17.41
N ALA A 251 13.15 -17.84 -17.54
CA ALA A 251 14.46 -17.28 -17.31
C ALA A 251 14.69 -16.09 -18.26
N GLU A 252 14.34 -14.89 -17.82
CA GLU A 252 14.86 -13.68 -18.44
C GLU A 252 16.36 -13.62 -18.17
N ASP A 253 17.14 -13.68 -19.25
CA ASP A 253 18.58 -13.42 -19.28
C ASP A 253 18.81 -11.93 -18.98
N VAL A 254 18.70 -11.54 -17.71
CA VAL A 254 18.92 -10.15 -17.27
C VAL A 254 20.43 -9.89 -17.15
N PRO A 255 20.97 -8.83 -17.80
CA PRO A 255 22.40 -8.55 -17.76
C PRO A 255 22.87 -8.10 -16.37
N ARG A 256 23.83 -8.84 -15.82
CA ARG A 256 24.99 -8.40 -14.99
C ARG A 256 24.80 -7.16 -14.08
N GLY A 257 23.69 -7.08 -13.37
CA GLY A 257 23.46 -6.19 -12.23
C GLY A 257 23.12 -7.00 -10.98
N SER A 258 23.27 -6.42 -9.79
CA SER A 258 22.86 -7.09 -8.55
C SER A 258 21.41 -7.56 -8.63
N PRO A 259 21.09 -8.83 -8.30
CA PRO A 259 19.71 -9.25 -8.19
C PRO A 259 19.08 -8.55 -6.99
N GLY A 260 18.25 -7.54 -7.25
CA GLY A 260 17.40 -6.91 -6.24
C GLY A 260 16.29 -7.86 -5.77
N ILE A 261 15.42 -7.39 -4.87
CA ILE A 261 14.25 -8.17 -4.46
C ILE A 261 13.40 -8.47 -5.70
N HIS A 262 13.03 -9.73 -5.89
CA HIS A 262 12.26 -10.16 -7.05
C HIS A 262 10.93 -9.40 -7.15
N LYS A 263 10.55 -8.97 -8.36
CA LYS A 263 9.37 -8.11 -8.59
C LYS A 263 8.08 -8.78 -8.13
N VAL A 264 7.96 -10.11 -8.27
CA VAL A 264 6.79 -10.86 -7.78
C VAL A 264 6.68 -10.77 -6.27
N THR A 265 7.80 -10.84 -5.54
CA THR A 265 7.80 -10.69 -4.08
C THR A 265 7.38 -9.28 -3.69
N GLN A 266 7.88 -8.25 -4.38
CA GLN A 266 7.48 -6.87 -4.12
C GLN A 266 5.98 -6.65 -4.39
N SER A 267 5.50 -7.07 -5.57
CA SER A 267 4.09 -6.98 -5.96
C SER A 267 3.19 -7.74 -5.00
N GLY A 268 3.52 -8.98 -4.65
CA GLY A 268 2.72 -9.80 -3.74
C GLY A 268 2.64 -9.22 -2.33
N ILE A 269 3.76 -8.72 -1.77
CA ILE A 269 3.74 -8.06 -0.46
C ILE A 269 2.96 -6.73 -0.51
N SER A 270 3.11 -5.94 -1.57
CA SER A 270 2.34 -4.70 -1.75
C SER A 270 0.84 -4.98 -1.88
N TYR A 271 0.46 -6.01 -2.64
CA TYR A 271 -0.91 -6.47 -2.78
C TYR A 271 -1.52 -6.89 -1.45
N ILE A 272 -0.82 -7.72 -0.68
CA ILE A 272 -1.26 -8.17 0.64
C ILE A 272 -1.47 -6.96 1.59
N LYS A 273 -0.51 -6.04 1.63
CA LYS A 273 -0.62 -4.82 2.44
C LYS A 273 -1.81 -3.96 2.03
N LEU A 274 -2.08 -3.86 0.73
CA LEU A 274 -3.23 -3.12 0.22
C LEU A 274 -4.55 -3.74 0.71
N LEU A 275 -4.70 -5.05 0.55
CA LEU A 275 -5.88 -5.78 1.02
C LEU A 275 -6.12 -5.62 2.52
N ASP A 276 -5.06 -5.74 3.32
CA ASP A 276 -5.10 -5.57 4.77
C ASP A 276 -5.46 -4.12 5.16
N SER A 277 -4.89 -3.13 4.47
CA SER A 277 -5.20 -1.72 4.74
C SER A 277 -6.65 -1.32 4.40
N LYS A 278 -7.26 -1.99 3.42
CA LYS A 278 -8.63 -1.76 2.95
C LYS A 278 -9.55 -2.92 3.32
N HIS A 279 -9.31 -3.52 4.50
CA HIS A 279 -9.94 -4.76 4.95
C HIS A 279 -11.48 -4.71 4.91
N LEU A 280 -12.11 -3.62 5.38
CA LEU A 280 -13.56 -3.50 5.39
C LEU A 280 -14.15 -3.56 3.98
N LEU A 281 -13.62 -2.76 3.05
CA LEU A 281 -14.07 -2.75 1.66
C LEU A 281 -13.84 -4.11 1.00
N MET A 282 -12.62 -4.63 1.11
CA MET A 282 -12.25 -5.88 0.46
C MET A 282 -12.98 -7.09 1.05
N SER A 283 -13.32 -7.08 2.35
CA SER A 283 -14.09 -8.15 2.97
C SER A 283 -15.50 -8.24 2.40
N ARG A 284 -16.14 -7.09 2.17
CA ARG A 284 -17.44 -7.00 1.50
C ARG A 284 -17.35 -7.52 0.06
N ILE A 285 -16.41 -7.00 -0.73
CA ILE A 285 -16.25 -7.38 -2.14
C ILE A 285 -15.95 -8.87 -2.29
N ALA A 286 -15.02 -9.40 -1.49
CA ALA A 286 -14.67 -10.83 -1.53
C ALA A 286 -15.83 -11.73 -1.07
N TYR A 287 -16.62 -11.29 -0.10
CA TYR A 287 -17.83 -12.01 0.32
C TYR A 287 -18.89 -12.06 -0.78
N GLU A 288 -19.16 -10.93 -1.45
CA GLU A 288 -20.07 -10.88 -2.59
C GLU A 288 -19.59 -11.77 -3.75
N ALA A 289 -18.29 -11.79 -4.05
CA ALA A 289 -17.70 -12.68 -5.05
C ALA A 289 -17.88 -14.17 -4.68
N ALA A 290 -17.71 -14.51 -3.40
CA ALA A 290 -17.94 -15.87 -2.90
C ALA A 290 -19.43 -16.28 -3.04
N GLN A 291 -20.36 -15.38 -2.74
CA GLN A 291 -21.80 -15.63 -2.93
C GLN A 291 -22.16 -15.87 -4.41
N ARG A 292 -21.53 -15.11 -5.32
CA ARG A 292 -21.71 -15.25 -6.77
C ARG A 292 -20.98 -16.48 -7.35
N ARG A 293 -20.23 -17.22 -6.53
CA ARG A 293 -19.37 -18.36 -6.92
C ARG A 293 -18.32 -18.02 -7.96
N SER A 294 -17.99 -16.73 -8.14
CA SER A 294 -16.84 -16.30 -8.92
C SER A 294 -15.53 -16.53 -8.15
N TYR A 295 -15.63 -16.64 -6.83
CA TYR A 295 -14.55 -17.00 -5.93
C TYR A 295 -14.94 -18.19 -5.07
N VAL A 296 -14.01 -19.12 -4.87
CA VAL A 296 -14.15 -20.23 -3.93
C VAL A 296 -12.94 -20.17 -3.01
N PRO A 297 -13.12 -19.75 -1.73
CA PRO A 297 -12.03 -19.71 -0.77
C PRO A 297 -11.38 -21.08 -0.59
N ASP A 298 -10.06 -21.14 -0.68
CA ASP A 298 -9.30 -22.39 -0.45
C ASP A 298 -9.44 -22.85 1.00
N ILE A 299 -9.49 -21.90 1.95
CA ILE A 299 -9.65 -22.17 3.37
C ILE A 299 -11.07 -21.82 3.80
N GLN A 300 -11.97 -22.80 3.73
CA GLN A 300 -13.38 -22.63 4.08
C GLN A 300 -13.64 -22.28 5.56
N SER A 301 -12.64 -22.44 6.43
CA SER A 301 -12.77 -22.18 7.87
C SER A 301 -12.58 -20.72 8.28
N ILE A 302 -12.18 -19.84 7.35
CA ILE A 302 -11.96 -18.41 7.59
C ILE A 302 -12.75 -17.55 6.59
N GLY A 303 -12.76 -16.23 6.80
CA GLY A 303 -13.44 -15.31 5.90
C GLY A 303 -12.87 -15.36 4.48
N PRO A 304 -13.68 -15.06 3.43
CA PRO A 304 -13.20 -15.05 2.04
C PRO A 304 -11.96 -14.18 1.80
N LEU A 305 -11.90 -12.99 2.42
CA LEU A 305 -10.73 -12.10 2.34
C LEU A 305 -9.50 -12.71 3.03
N ASP A 306 -9.67 -13.28 4.22
CA ASP A 306 -8.56 -13.91 4.94
C ASP A 306 -7.99 -15.10 4.15
N SER A 307 -8.85 -15.89 3.53
CA SER A 307 -8.44 -16.96 2.59
C SER A 307 -7.64 -16.38 1.43
N LEU A 308 -8.11 -15.29 0.82
CA LEU A 308 -7.46 -14.65 -0.33
C LEU A 308 -6.06 -14.12 0.03
N ILE A 309 -5.92 -13.50 1.22
CA ILE A 309 -4.63 -13.04 1.75
C ILE A 309 -3.71 -14.25 1.99
N MET A 310 -4.22 -15.32 2.60
CA MET A 310 -3.46 -16.54 2.87
C MET A 310 -3.03 -17.27 1.60
N GLU A 311 -3.86 -17.27 0.55
CA GLU A 311 -3.54 -17.82 -0.77
C GLU A 311 -2.40 -17.03 -1.42
N ALA A 312 -2.46 -15.70 -1.38
CA ALA A 312 -1.39 -14.84 -1.89
C ALA A 312 -0.06 -15.05 -1.12
N PHE A 313 -0.13 -15.20 0.21
CA PHE A 313 1.03 -15.57 1.02
C PHE A 313 1.58 -16.94 0.63
N SER A 314 0.72 -17.95 0.47
CA SER A 314 1.13 -19.32 0.11
C SER A 314 1.82 -19.34 -1.26
N GLY A 315 1.29 -18.60 -2.24
CA GLY A 315 1.94 -18.45 -3.55
C GLY A 315 3.32 -17.79 -3.47
N LEU A 316 3.53 -16.88 -2.52
CA LEU A 316 4.86 -16.31 -2.25
C LEU A 316 5.78 -17.30 -1.51
N GLU A 317 5.25 -18.06 -0.55
CA GLU A 317 6.01 -19.09 0.18
C GLU A 317 6.58 -20.14 -0.78
N ASP A 318 5.74 -20.65 -1.69
CA ASP A 318 6.15 -21.63 -2.69
C ASP A 318 7.28 -21.08 -3.58
N LYS A 319 7.15 -19.84 -4.04
CA LYS A 319 8.17 -19.17 -4.86
C LYS A 319 9.48 -18.91 -4.13
N LEU A 320 9.41 -18.62 -2.83
CA LEU A 320 10.57 -18.41 -1.98
C LEU A 320 11.13 -19.70 -1.39
N GLN A 321 10.55 -20.86 -1.75
CA GLN A 321 10.89 -22.19 -1.23
C GLN A 321 10.87 -22.22 0.31
N LEU A 322 9.88 -21.53 0.86
CA LEU A 322 9.55 -21.54 2.28
C LEU A 322 8.58 -22.71 2.49
N HIS A 323 8.92 -23.64 3.37
CA HIS A 323 7.93 -24.62 3.84
C HIS A 323 6.74 -23.86 4.42
N PRO A 324 5.49 -24.37 4.34
CA PRO A 324 4.30 -23.60 4.71
C PRO A 324 4.41 -23.05 6.14
N MET A 325 4.83 -21.78 6.27
CA MET A 325 5.21 -21.18 7.56
C MET A 325 4.00 -20.57 8.23
N PHE A 326 3.05 -20.04 7.45
CA PHE A 326 1.87 -19.37 7.98
C PHE A 326 0.81 -20.32 8.56
N ARG A 327 1.02 -21.64 8.46
CA ARG A 327 0.26 -22.63 9.24
C ARG A 327 0.88 -22.90 10.62
N MET A 328 1.95 -22.20 10.99
CA MET A 328 2.69 -22.39 12.23
C MET A 328 2.54 -21.20 13.20
N GLU A 329 2.63 -21.47 14.51
CA GLU A 329 2.46 -20.48 15.58
C GLU A 329 3.55 -19.38 15.61
N PHE A 330 4.69 -19.53 14.89
CA PHE A 330 5.83 -18.61 14.95
C PHE A 330 6.44 -18.24 13.58
N PRO A 331 5.71 -17.58 12.66
CA PRO A 331 6.17 -17.32 11.30
C PRO A 331 7.48 -16.51 11.22
N MET A 332 7.64 -15.51 12.08
CA MET A 332 8.84 -14.66 12.10
C MET A 332 10.10 -15.38 12.56
N ALA A 333 9.99 -16.35 13.48
CA ALA A 333 11.14 -17.13 13.93
C ALA A 333 11.66 -18.06 12.82
N ILE A 334 10.73 -18.65 12.05
CA ILE A 334 11.05 -19.54 10.93
C ILE A 334 11.71 -18.74 9.80
N LEU A 335 11.16 -17.57 9.45
CA LEU A 335 11.75 -16.70 8.43
C LEU A 335 13.17 -16.27 8.81
N ASN A 336 13.38 -15.86 10.06
CA ASN A 336 14.72 -15.53 10.56
C ASN A 336 15.68 -16.71 10.45
N ARG A 337 15.26 -17.92 10.83
CA ARG A 337 16.09 -19.12 10.68
C ARG A 337 16.44 -19.39 9.22
N LYS A 338 15.49 -19.23 8.30
CA LYS A 338 15.73 -19.43 6.86
C LYS A 338 16.72 -18.39 6.31
N ILE A 339 16.60 -17.13 6.75
CA ILE A 339 17.59 -16.08 6.44
C ILE A 339 18.97 -16.52 6.92
N ASP A 340 19.08 -17.09 8.12
CA ASP A 340 20.34 -17.55 8.67
C ASP A 340 20.93 -18.70 7.86
N ASP A 341 20.10 -19.66 7.45
CA ASP A 341 20.51 -20.77 6.59
C ASP A 341 21.03 -20.27 5.23
N TYR A 342 20.37 -19.25 4.64
CA TYR A 342 20.85 -18.60 3.42
C TYR A 342 22.17 -17.85 3.64
N ILE A 343 22.32 -17.11 4.74
CA ILE A 343 23.58 -16.45 5.10
C ILE A 343 24.70 -17.49 5.22
N GLN A 344 24.46 -18.60 5.92
CA GLN A 344 25.48 -19.65 6.07
C GLN A 344 25.84 -20.29 4.73
N SER A 345 24.85 -20.64 3.91
CA SER A 345 25.06 -21.22 2.59
C SER A 345 25.87 -20.28 1.69
N TYR A 346 25.51 -18.99 1.67
CA TYR A 346 26.25 -17.94 0.97
C TYR A 346 27.71 -17.83 1.45
N LEU A 347 27.93 -17.81 2.77
CA LEU A 347 29.26 -17.74 3.35
C LEU A 347 30.12 -18.95 2.98
N GLN A 348 29.54 -20.15 2.91
CA GLN A 348 30.28 -21.35 2.50
C GLN A 348 30.58 -21.32 1.01
N ALA A 349 29.60 -21.00 0.16
CA ALA A 349 29.78 -20.99 -1.29
C ALA A 349 30.76 -19.90 -1.76
N SER A 350 30.66 -18.68 -1.23
CA SER A 350 31.43 -17.53 -1.72
C SER A 350 32.77 -17.35 -1.00
N TRP A 351 32.76 -17.48 0.33
CA TRP A 351 33.93 -17.15 1.17
C TRP A 351 34.63 -18.39 1.74
N GLY A 352 34.02 -19.57 1.66
CA GLY A 352 34.65 -20.84 2.00
C GLY A 352 35.91 -21.11 1.18
N PRO A 353 35.85 -21.05 -0.17
CA PRO A 353 37.03 -21.24 -1.03
C PRO A 353 38.17 -20.25 -0.74
N VAL A 354 37.83 -18.98 -0.46
CA VAL A 354 38.81 -17.94 -0.10
C VAL A 354 39.55 -18.31 1.19
N VAL A 355 38.81 -18.72 2.23
CA VAL A 355 39.40 -19.15 3.51
C VAL A 355 40.22 -20.43 3.35
N SER A 356 39.79 -21.37 2.50
CA SER A 356 40.52 -22.60 2.22
C SER A 356 41.91 -22.36 1.63
N CYS A 357 42.12 -21.26 0.91
CA CYS A 357 43.43 -20.89 0.37
C CYS A 357 44.50 -20.75 1.48
N LEU A 358 44.11 -20.35 2.70
CA LEU A 358 45.04 -20.22 3.84
C LEU A 358 45.58 -21.56 4.33
N TYR A 359 44.89 -22.67 4.04
CA TYR A 359 45.25 -24.01 4.51
C TYR A 359 45.71 -24.94 3.39
N TYR A 360 45.78 -24.42 2.15
CA TYR A 360 46.23 -25.19 1.01
C TYR A 360 47.75 -25.37 1.06
N ASP A 361 48.22 -26.61 1.26
CA ASP A 361 49.62 -26.99 1.11
C ASP A 361 49.85 -27.62 -0.27
N PRO A 362 50.57 -26.96 -1.20
CA PRO A 362 50.69 -27.45 -2.57
C PRO A 362 51.50 -28.76 -2.73
N ARG A 363 52.24 -29.29 -1.72
CA ARG A 363 53.07 -30.51 -1.93
C ARG A 363 53.34 -31.40 -0.70
N PRO A 364 53.45 -32.73 -0.88
CA PRO A 364 54.00 -33.68 0.10
C PRO A 364 55.54 -33.76 0.15
N PHE A 365 56.29 -33.06 -0.72
CA PHE A 365 57.75 -33.13 -0.79
C PHE A 365 58.44 -31.77 -0.64
N ARG A 366 59.31 -31.70 0.38
CA ARG A 366 59.91 -30.51 1.00
C ARG A 366 60.89 -29.72 0.12
N LEU A 367 60.41 -28.98 -0.87
CA LEU A 367 61.24 -28.00 -1.59
C LEU A 367 60.50 -26.65 -1.73
N GLY A 368 60.88 -25.68 -0.88
CA GLY A 368 60.48 -24.28 -0.93
C GLY A 368 59.36 -23.89 0.04
N ARG A 369 59.56 -22.80 0.82
CA ARG A 369 58.51 -22.19 1.67
C ARG A 369 57.55 -21.40 0.78
N TYR A 370 56.49 -22.02 0.27
CA TYR A 370 55.41 -21.28 -0.38
C TYR A 370 54.51 -20.67 0.70
N SER A 371 54.24 -19.37 0.63
CA SER A 371 53.25 -18.72 1.49
C SER A 371 51.86 -18.85 0.84
N PRO A 372 50.82 -19.30 1.55
CA PRO A 372 49.46 -19.34 1.01
C PRO A 372 48.81 -17.95 0.87
N LEU A 373 49.44 -16.90 1.43
CA LEU A 373 48.90 -15.54 1.48
C LEU A 373 48.63 -14.90 0.10
N PRO A 374 49.50 -15.00 -0.93
CA PRO A 374 49.24 -14.41 -2.24
C PRO A 374 48.02 -15.02 -2.95
N LEU A 375 47.78 -16.32 -2.77
CA LEU A 375 46.61 -17.00 -3.34
C LEU A 375 45.33 -16.55 -2.64
N PHE A 376 45.37 -16.44 -1.30
CA PHE A 376 44.28 -15.85 -0.53
C PHE A 376 43.98 -14.41 -0.99
N GLU A 377 45.00 -13.56 -1.12
CA GLU A 377 44.84 -12.16 -1.51
C GLU A 377 44.20 -12.05 -2.91
N PHE A 378 44.62 -12.88 -3.85
CA PHE A 378 44.05 -12.91 -5.20
C PHE A 378 42.56 -13.28 -5.20
N GLU A 379 42.19 -14.40 -4.57
CA GLU A 379 40.78 -14.83 -4.52
C GLU A 379 39.91 -13.88 -3.68
N PHE A 380 40.45 -13.29 -2.61
CA PHE A 380 39.77 -12.26 -1.83
C PHE A 380 39.40 -11.06 -2.70
N HIS A 381 40.35 -10.48 -3.43
CA HIS A 381 40.08 -9.29 -4.26
C HIS A 381 39.09 -9.59 -5.39
N LYS A 382 39.15 -10.80 -5.97
CA LYS A 382 38.21 -11.25 -7.00
C LYS A 382 36.77 -11.27 -6.47
N ILE A 383 36.53 -11.91 -5.33
CA ILE A 383 35.19 -11.97 -4.71
C ILE A 383 34.76 -10.58 -4.23
N TYR A 384 35.65 -9.83 -3.57
CA TYR A 384 35.38 -8.48 -3.09
C TYR A 384 34.93 -7.53 -4.21
N ASN A 385 35.66 -7.49 -5.33
CA ASN A 385 35.33 -6.60 -6.45
C ASN A 385 33.99 -6.96 -7.10
N ALA A 386 33.64 -8.25 -7.16
CA ALA A 386 32.37 -8.70 -7.68
C ALA A 386 31.20 -8.31 -6.74
N GLN A 387 31.35 -8.57 -5.45
CA GLN A 387 30.29 -8.38 -4.46
C GLN A 387 30.11 -6.92 -4.02
N ARG A 388 31.09 -6.05 -4.25
CA ARG A 388 30.92 -4.60 -4.06
C ARG A 388 29.84 -4.02 -4.98
N LEU A 389 29.64 -4.62 -6.15
CA LEU A 389 28.58 -4.24 -7.10
C LEU A 389 27.22 -4.86 -6.77
N TRP A 390 27.15 -5.71 -5.73
CA TRP A 390 25.88 -6.28 -5.28
C TRP A 390 25.17 -5.28 -4.37
N LYS A 391 23.87 -5.44 -4.22
CA LYS A 391 22.97 -4.60 -3.43
C LYS A 391 22.18 -5.47 -2.47
N VAL A 392 22.28 -5.16 -1.18
CA VAL A 392 21.40 -5.72 -0.15
C VAL A 392 20.55 -4.56 0.39
N PRO A 393 19.25 -4.47 0.03
CA PRO A 393 18.42 -3.31 0.38
C PRO A 393 18.27 -3.08 1.88
N ASP A 394 18.12 -4.14 2.68
CA ASP A 394 17.97 -4.04 4.13
C ASP A 394 19.33 -3.71 4.80
N PRO A 395 19.49 -2.53 5.43
CA PRO A 395 20.73 -2.14 6.09
C PRO A 395 21.10 -3.04 7.27
N ALA A 396 20.12 -3.59 7.99
CA ALA A 396 20.39 -4.48 9.11
C ALA A 396 20.94 -5.82 8.61
N LEU A 397 20.32 -6.42 7.59
CA LEU A 397 20.82 -7.62 6.93
C LEU A 397 22.19 -7.41 6.29
N ARG A 398 22.41 -6.25 5.66
CA ARG A 398 23.70 -5.86 5.09
C ARG A 398 24.80 -5.86 6.15
N THR A 399 24.56 -5.18 7.27
CA THR A 399 25.47 -5.13 8.41
C THR A 399 25.75 -6.53 8.95
N ARG A 400 24.69 -7.35 9.09
CA ARG A 400 24.78 -8.72 9.56
C ARG A 400 25.63 -9.61 8.65
N LEU A 401 25.47 -9.50 7.33
CA LEU A 401 26.28 -10.21 6.33
C LEU A 401 27.76 -9.80 6.43
N ARG A 402 28.06 -8.50 6.47
CA ARG A 402 29.44 -7.99 6.61
C ARG A 402 30.11 -8.54 7.87
N ASN A 403 29.42 -8.46 9.01
CA ASN A 403 29.92 -8.98 10.28
C ASN A 403 30.19 -10.49 10.21
N ALA A 404 29.32 -11.25 9.54
CA ALA A 404 29.52 -12.69 9.39
C ALA A 404 30.72 -13.04 8.47
N ILE A 405 30.94 -12.26 7.40
CA ILE A 405 32.13 -12.39 6.53
C ILE A 405 33.41 -12.06 7.32
N ILE A 406 33.44 -10.92 8.02
CA ILE A 406 34.58 -10.49 8.84
C ILE A 406 34.92 -11.57 9.87
N LYS A 407 33.91 -12.11 10.58
CA LYS A 407 34.09 -13.18 11.57
C LYS A 407 34.67 -14.44 10.93
N LYS A 408 34.18 -14.84 9.75
CA LYS A 408 34.66 -16.04 9.03
C LYS A 408 36.13 -15.87 8.61
N LEU A 409 36.48 -14.73 8.00
CA LEU A 409 37.85 -14.46 7.54
C LEU A 409 38.83 -14.31 8.72
N THR A 410 38.44 -13.58 9.77
CA THR A 410 39.26 -13.42 10.99
C THR A 410 39.48 -14.76 11.69
N SER A 411 38.46 -15.62 11.74
CA SER A 411 38.62 -16.98 12.26
C SER A 411 39.58 -17.82 11.41
N GLY A 412 39.55 -17.64 10.08
CA GLY A 412 40.49 -18.23 9.15
C GLY A 412 41.93 -17.82 9.43
N PHE A 413 42.17 -16.51 9.54
CA PHE A 413 43.48 -15.96 9.88
C PHE A 413 43.99 -16.45 11.24
N ARG A 414 43.15 -16.45 12.28
CA ARG A 414 43.55 -16.92 13.61
C ARG A 414 44.08 -18.35 13.58
N LYS A 415 43.32 -19.26 12.99
CA LYS A 415 43.72 -20.67 12.82
C LYS A 415 45.00 -20.83 12.00
N PHE A 416 45.19 -20.01 10.96
CA PHE A 416 46.41 -19.99 10.15
C PHE A 416 47.65 -19.60 10.98
N PHE A 417 47.55 -18.53 11.78
CA PHE A 417 48.65 -18.07 12.63
C PHE A 417 48.95 -19.00 13.81
N ASP A 418 47.93 -19.65 14.37
CA ASP A 418 48.10 -20.65 15.43
C ASP A 418 48.89 -21.88 14.91
N GLY A 419 48.68 -22.27 13.64
CA GLY A 419 49.35 -23.40 13.00
C GLY A 419 50.72 -23.08 12.38
N HIS A 420 50.95 -21.83 11.97
CA HIS A 420 52.19 -21.39 11.34
C HIS A 420 52.87 -20.27 12.13
N LYS A 421 53.97 -20.59 12.82
CA LYS A 421 54.94 -19.61 13.37
C LYS A 421 55.74 -18.90 12.26
N SER A 422 55.06 -18.41 11.23
CA SER A 422 55.67 -17.71 10.09
C SER A 422 55.88 -16.23 10.43
N VAL A 423 57.08 -15.73 10.12
CA VAL A 423 57.56 -14.34 10.32
C VAL A 423 56.90 -13.34 9.36
N THR A 424 56.12 -13.82 8.39
CA THR A 424 55.57 -12.98 7.32
C THR A 424 54.25 -12.33 7.73
N THR A 425 54.23 -11.01 7.82
CA THR A 425 53.01 -10.22 8.03
C THR A 425 52.17 -10.17 6.74
N PRO A 426 50.86 -10.48 6.80
CA PRO A 426 49.98 -10.38 5.64
C PRO A 426 49.74 -8.92 5.26
N ARG A 427 49.59 -8.63 3.95
CA ARG A 427 49.31 -7.27 3.46
C ARG A 427 47.88 -6.82 3.78
N ILE A 428 46.97 -7.80 3.86
CA ILE A 428 45.61 -7.63 4.38
C ILE A 428 45.62 -8.02 5.85
N THR A 429 45.64 -7.01 6.73
CA THR A 429 45.46 -7.21 8.17
C THR A 429 43.97 -7.35 8.51
N PRO A 430 43.62 -7.96 9.66
CA PRO A 430 42.22 -8.03 10.11
C PRO A 430 41.53 -6.66 10.17
N GLN A 431 42.24 -5.61 10.58
CA GLN A 431 41.70 -4.23 10.62
C GLN A 431 41.40 -3.70 9.21
N ARG A 432 42.34 -3.86 8.28
CA ARG A 432 42.15 -3.44 6.89
C ARG A 432 41.02 -4.20 6.20
N LEU A 433 40.84 -5.47 6.56
CA LEU A 433 39.75 -6.31 6.07
C LEU A 433 38.39 -5.80 6.56
N GLU A 434 38.29 -5.40 7.82
CA GLU A 434 37.07 -4.79 8.36
C GLU A 434 36.71 -3.48 7.65
N GLU A 435 37.70 -2.61 7.41
CA GLU A 435 37.53 -1.35 6.65
C GLU A 435 37.04 -1.63 5.21
N MET A 436 37.75 -2.50 4.48
CA MET A 436 37.43 -2.78 3.08
C MET A 436 36.02 -3.38 2.93
N LEU A 437 35.60 -4.26 3.85
CA LEU A 437 34.32 -4.95 3.76
C LEU A 437 33.11 -4.07 4.11
N GLN A 438 33.31 -2.87 4.65
CA GLN A 438 32.22 -1.91 4.83
C GLN A 438 31.61 -1.44 3.50
N ASP A 439 32.35 -1.54 2.40
CA ASP A 439 31.86 -1.13 1.08
C ASP A 439 31.05 -2.23 0.36
N LEU A 440 31.01 -3.45 0.91
CA LEU A 440 30.27 -4.55 0.26
C LEU A 440 28.77 -4.32 0.30
N PHE A 441 28.08 -4.68 -0.79
CA PHE A 441 26.62 -4.64 -0.89
C PHE A 441 25.97 -3.25 -0.97
N GLU A 442 26.73 -2.20 -1.30
CA GLU A 442 26.26 -0.83 -1.49
C GLU A 442 25.89 -0.49 -2.96
N GLY A 443 26.02 -1.45 -3.88
CA GLY A 443 25.90 -1.26 -5.32
C GLY A 443 24.49 -0.94 -5.86
#